data_AF-A0A1V1HYR8-F1
#
_entry.id   AF-A0A1V1HYR8-F1
#
_cell.length_a   1.000
_cell.length_b   1.000
_cell.length_c   1.000
_cell.angle_alpha   90.00
_cell.angle_beta   90.00
_cell.angle_gamma   90.00
#
_symmetry.space_group_name_H-M   'P 1'
#
loop_
_entity.id
_entity.type
_entity.pdbx_description
1 polymer ?
#
loop_
_entity_poly.entity_id
_entity_poly.type
_entity_poly.pdbx_seq_one_letter_code
_entity_poly.pdbx_strand_id
1 'polypeptide(L)'
;MNKKNIIKFTLDIAMAVLFITFFNKNLISFKFHIMGGYVFTAFILIHMFLNRKWIINISKRLFDKKLRLRVKISYILSVFLSISIFLIIASGVLMMKSTTYDRIMFWKMLHFGASYLSIALIGMHIGLYCNFIMNMFKKVFEIKKNNSTSKMLVNISVILVLIFGIYTTYKVEYFTKVTNTLTYVVQHITPQDIEKPEGNGYKKESPTFINLATTYGSIISIFAISTYYSDIAIKEYNKSKLTKKDNKKIVEEA
;
A
#
# COMPACT_ATOMS: atom_id res chain seq x y z
N MET A 1 -9.81 21.58 -12.52
CA MET A 1 -10.10 20.25 -11.92
C MET A 1 -11.31 20.34 -10.99
N ASN A 2 -12.08 19.27 -10.78
CA ASN A 2 -13.17 19.28 -9.79
C ASN A 2 -12.59 19.46 -8.38
N LYS A 3 -13.10 20.44 -7.60
CA LYS A 3 -12.68 20.73 -6.21
C LYS A 3 -12.65 19.45 -5.35
N LYS A 4 -13.61 18.55 -5.52
CA LYS A 4 -13.68 17.28 -4.78
C LYS A 4 -12.50 16.35 -5.06
N ASN A 5 -12.00 16.31 -6.29
CA ASN A 5 -10.88 15.45 -6.65
C ASN A 5 -9.55 16.04 -6.13
N ILE A 6 -9.44 17.36 -6.05
CA ILE A 6 -8.30 18.03 -5.40
C ILE A 6 -8.24 17.63 -3.93
N ILE A 7 -9.36 17.76 -3.20
CA ILE A 7 -9.42 17.40 -1.77
C ILE A 7 -9.01 15.96 -1.53
N LYS A 8 -9.53 15.00 -2.32
CA LYS A 8 -9.14 13.59 -2.22
C LYS A 8 -7.64 13.40 -2.43
N PHE A 9 -7.10 14.00 -3.48
CA PHE A 9 -5.69 13.86 -3.82
C PHE A 9 -4.76 14.49 -2.79
N THR A 10 -5.10 15.67 -2.27
CA THR A 10 -4.35 16.31 -1.17
C THR A 10 -4.38 15.47 0.09
N LEU A 11 -5.53 14.89 0.44
CA LEU A 11 -5.64 13.97 1.58
C LEU A 11 -4.75 12.74 1.39
N ASP A 12 -4.75 12.15 0.19
CA ASP A 12 -3.93 10.98 -0.13
C ASP A 12 -2.42 11.27 -0.03
N ILE A 13 -1.98 12.45 -0.49
CA ILE A 13 -0.58 12.90 -0.32
C ILE A 13 -0.25 13.10 1.16
N ALA A 14 -1.12 13.76 1.93
CA ALA A 14 -0.92 13.98 3.35
C ALA A 14 -0.80 12.66 4.12
N MET A 15 -1.66 11.68 3.80
CA MET A 15 -1.56 10.34 4.36
C MET A 15 -0.26 9.66 3.97
N ALA A 16 0.17 9.72 2.71
CA ALA A 16 1.42 9.09 2.26
C ALA A 16 2.64 9.65 2.98
N VAL A 17 2.75 10.97 3.12
CA VAL A 17 3.85 11.64 3.84
C VAL A 17 3.83 11.25 5.31
N LEU A 18 2.66 11.33 5.96
CA LEU A 18 2.52 10.99 7.37
C LEU A 18 2.85 9.51 7.64
N PHE A 19 2.42 8.61 6.77
CA PHE A 19 2.71 7.18 6.88
C PHE A 19 4.21 6.87 6.86
N ILE A 20 4.99 7.54 6.01
CA ILE A 20 6.46 7.37 5.96
C ILE A 20 7.11 7.74 7.30
N THR A 21 6.61 8.79 7.97
CA THR A 21 7.18 9.21 9.27
C THR A 21 7.04 8.14 10.36
N PHE A 22 6.07 7.23 10.24
CA PHE A 22 5.80 6.22 11.26
C PHE A 22 6.79 5.05 11.25
N PHE A 23 7.58 4.87 10.19
CA PHE A 23 8.59 3.81 10.14
C PHE A 23 9.80 4.06 11.05
N ASN A 24 9.89 5.24 11.65
CA ASN A 24 10.77 5.50 12.78
C ASN A 24 10.00 6.24 13.87
N LYS A 25 9.68 5.54 14.96
CA LYS A 25 8.93 6.09 16.10
C LYS A 25 9.55 7.35 16.71
N ASN A 26 10.85 7.57 16.51
CA ASN A 26 11.61 8.70 17.05
C ASN A 26 12.03 9.69 15.95
N LEU A 27 11.49 9.61 14.72
CA LEU A 27 11.88 10.52 13.64
C LEU A 27 11.67 11.99 14.01
N ILE A 28 10.50 12.30 14.59
CA ILE A 28 10.17 13.62 15.13
C ILE A 28 10.14 13.52 16.65
N SER A 29 9.31 12.64 17.19
CA SER A 29 9.30 12.22 18.60
C SER A 29 8.37 11.03 18.78
N PHE A 30 8.53 10.29 19.88
CA PHE A 30 7.59 9.22 20.22
C PHE A 30 6.15 9.75 20.43
N LYS A 31 6.00 10.94 21.03
CA LYS A 31 4.70 11.62 21.19
C LYS A 31 4.07 11.93 19.83
N PHE A 32 4.86 12.39 18.86
CA PHE A 32 4.39 12.62 17.50
C PHE A 32 3.92 11.33 16.84
N HIS A 33 4.63 10.20 17.01
CA HIS A 33 4.22 8.92 16.46
C HIS A 33 2.83 8.49 16.96
N ILE A 34 2.58 8.63 18.28
CA ILE A 34 1.28 8.27 18.88
C ILE A 34 0.18 9.23 18.42
N MET A 35 0.38 10.54 18.58
CA MET A 35 -0.63 11.55 18.22
C MET A 35 -0.88 11.57 16.70
N GLY A 36 0.18 11.41 15.92
CA GLY A 36 0.13 11.24 14.48
C GLY A 36 -0.70 10.03 14.08
N GLY A 37 -0.61 8.91 14.80
CA GLY A 37 -1.45 7.73 14.58
C GLY A 37 -2.96 8.02 14.71
N TYR A 38 -3.36 8.83 15.69
CA TYR A 38 -4.76 9.26 15.83
C TYR A 38 -5.20 10.18 14.69
N VAL A 39 -4.35 11.14 14.31
CA VAL A 39 -4.62 12.04 13.16
C VAL A 39 -4.72 11.23 11.86
N PHE A 40 -3.82 10.27 11.66
CA PHE A 40 -3.83 9.37 10.51
C PHE A 40 -5.11 8.52 10.47
N THR A 41 -5.59 8.06 11.62
CA THR A 41 -6.89 7.38 11.73
C THR A 41 -8.03 8.26 11.23
N ALA A 42 -8.07 9.53 11.66
CA ALA A 42 -9.07 10.48 11.16
C ALA A 42 -8.97 10.69 9.64
N PHE A 43 -7.75 10.79 9.10
CA PHE A 43 -7.54 10.91 7.64
C PHE A 43 -8.05 9.67 6.88
N ILE A 44 -7.80 8.46 7.39
CA ILE A 44 -8.32 7.22 6.79
C ILE A 44 -9.85 7.20 6.81
N LEU A 45 -10.48 7.59 7.91
CA LEU A 45 -11.94 7.67 7.99
C LEU A 45 -12.51 8.69 6.99
N ILE A 46 -11.89 9.86 6.87
CA ILE A 46 -12.27 10.87 5.87
C ILE A 46 -12.08 10.31 4.45
N HIS A 47 -10.97 9.62 4.16
CA HIS A 47 -10.72 8.99 2.87
C HIS A 47 -11.81 7.97 2.53
N MET A 48 -12.18 7.09 3.47
CA MET A 48 -13.26 6.12 3.30
C MET A 48 -14.59 6.84 3.06
N PHE A 49 -14.90 7.89 3.82
CA PHE A 49 -16.14 8.67 3.67
C PHE A 49 -16.25 9.37 2.32
N LEU A 50 -15.15 9.95 1.82
CA LEU A 50 -15.06 10.58 0.51
C LEU A 50 -15.23 9.57 -0.65
N ASN A 51 -14.92 8.30 -0.39
CA ASN A 51 -15.06 7.18 -1.32
C ASN A 51 -16.27 6.27 -1.03
N ARG A 52 -17.13 6.61 -0.06
CA ARG A 52 -18.26 5.77 0.39
C ARG A 52 -19.19 5.30 -0.71
N LYS A 53 -19.48 6.17 -1.70
CA LYS A 53 -20.38 5.82 -2.82
C LYS A 53 -19.80 4.66 -3.62
N TRP A 54 -18.49 4.68 -3.86
CA TRP A 54 -17.82 3.60 -4.57
C TRP A 54 -17.82 2.33 -3.72
N ILE A 55 -17.45 2.43 -2.44
CA ILE A 55 -17.44 1.30 -1.50
C ILE A 55 -18.81 0.61 -1.49
N ILE A 56 -19.87 1.33 -1.13
CA ILE A 56 -21.24 0.80 -1.02
C ILE A 56 -21.72 0.18 -2.35
N ASN A 57 -21.47 0.86 -3.48
CA ASN A 57 -21.92 0.38 -4.78
C ASN A 57 -21.23 -0.92 -5.19
N ILE A 58 -19.95 -1.09 -4.87
CA ILE A 58 -19.23 -2.33 -5.16
C ILE A 58 -19.59 -3.43 -4.16
N SER A 59 -19.74 -3.11 -2.87
CA SER A 59 -20.18 -4.09 -1.85
C SER A 59 -21.50 -4.75 -2.24
N LYS A 60 -22.50 -3.95 -2.67
CA LYS A 60 -23.81 -4.46 -3.13
C LYS A 60 -23.74 -5.39 -4.35
N ARG A 61 -22.67 -5.29 -5.14
CA ARG A 61 -22.51 -5.99 -6.43
C ARG A 61 -21.36 -6.99 -6.41
N LEU A 62 -20.79 -7.31 -5.25
CA LEU A 62 -19.58 -8.12 -5.16
C LEU A 62 -19.79 -9.52 -5.78
N PHE A 63 -20.97 -10.09 -5.56
CA PHE A 63 -21.36 -11.41 -6.09
C PHE A 63 -22.01 -11.36 -7.48
N ASP A 64 -22.21 -10.17 -8.05
CA ASP A 64 -22.73 -10.02 -9.42
C ASP A 64 -21.71 -10.56 -10.43
N LYS A 65 -22.15 -11.51 -11.27
CA LYS A 65 -21.32 -12.09 -12.35
C LYS A 65 -20.99 -11.06 -13.43
N LYS A 66 -21.79 -9.99 -13.57
CA LYS A 66 -21.56 -8.90 -14.54
C LYS A 66 -20.51 -7.90 -14.08
N LEU A 67 -20.11 -7.92 -12.79
CA LEU A 67 -19.09 -7.01 -12.29
C LEU A 67 -17.70 -7.48 -12.74
N ARG A 68 -16.97 -6.59 -13.43
CA ARG A 68 -15.64 -6.87 -13.95
C ARG A 68 -14.70 -7.36 -12.83
N LEU A 69 -14.03 -8.50 -13.07
CA LEU A 69 -13.12 -9.13 -12.10
C LEU A 69 -12.08 -8.15 -11.51
N ARG A 70 -11.50 -7.29 -12.35
CA ARG A 70 -10.60 -6.20 -11.92
C ARG A 70 -11.15 -5.36 -10.77
N VAL A 71 -12.44 -5.00 -10.83
CA VAL A 71 -13.09 -4.17 -9.80
C VAL A 71 -13.27 -4.96 -8.51
N LYS A 72 -13.55 -6.26 -8.59
CA LYS A 72 -13.61 -7.15 -7.43
C LYS A 72 -12.24 -7.26 -6.75
N ILE A 73 -11.18 -7.50 -7.52
CA ILE A 73 -9.79 -7.56 -7.01
C ILE A 73 -9.42 -6.24 -6.33
N SER A 74 -9.71 -5.11 -6.97
CA SER A 74 -9.47 -3.77 -6.41
C SER A 74 -10.22 -3.54 -5.10
N TYR A 75 -11.46 -3.99 -4.99
CA TYR A 75 -12.24 -3.91 -3.76
C TYR A 75 -11.67 -4.81 -2.66
N ILE A 76 -11.38 -6.07 -2.97
CA ILE A 76 -10.81 -7.04 -2.02
C ILE A 76 -9.47 -6.52 -1.48
N LEU A 77 -8.58 -6.05 -2.37
CA LEU A 77 -7.30 -5.45 -1.98
C LEU A 77 -7.49 -4.25 -1.04
N SER A 78 -8.48 -3.38 -1.34
CA SER A 78 -8.79 -2.22 -0.50
C SER A 78 -9.33 -2.62 0.87
N VAL A 79 -10.09 -3.73 0.96
CA VAL A 79 -10.56 -4.30 2.23
C VAL A 79 -9.38 -4.85 3.02
N PHE A 80 -8.48 -5.64 2.42
CA PHE A 80 -7.27 -6.13 3.10
C PHE A 80 -6.37 -5.00 3.59
N LEU A 81 -6.18 -3.95 2.77
CA LEU A 81 -5.45 -2.76 3.17
C LEU A 81 -6.11 -2.08 4.37
N SER A 82 -7.43 -1.89 4.33
CA SER A 82 -8.19 -1.29 5.43
C SER A 82 -8.03 -2.10 6.72
N ILE A 83 -8.19 -3.43 6.65
CA ILE A 83 -7.99 -4.34 7.78
C ILE A 83 -6.57 -4.19 8.35
N SER A 84 -5.55 -4.18 7.48
CA SER A 84 -4.16 -4.02 7.91
C SER A 84 -3.95 -2.69 8.66
N ILE A 85 -4.46 -1.58 8.14
CA ILE A 85 -4.37 -0.28 8.82
C ILE A 85 -5.09 -0.30 10.19
N PHE A 86 -6.28 -0.89 10.27
CA PHE A 86 -6.98 -1.04 11.55
C PHE A 86 -6.21 -1.93 12.53
N LEU A 87 -5.55 -2.99 12.07
CA LEU A 87 -4.69 -3.83 12.90
C LEU A 87 -3.48 -3.05 13.43
N ILE A 88 -2.84 -2.21 12.62
CA ILE A 88 -1.74 -1.33 13.07
C ILE A 88 -2.22 -0.41 14.21
N ILE A 89 -3.37 0.23 14.04
CA ILE A 89 -3.93 1.15 15.04
C ILE A 89 -4.29 0.39 16.33
N ALA A 90 -5.04 -0.71 16.21
CA ALA A 90 -5.49 -1.51 17.34
C ALA A 90 -4.31 -2.11 18.11
N SER A 91 -3.35 -2.72 17.41
CA SER A 91 -2.14 -3.27 18.03
C SER A 91 -1.28 -2.20 18.71
N GLY A 92 -1.20 -0.99 18.14
CA GLY A 92 -0.49 0.13 18.78
C GLY A 92 -1.12 0.52 20.13
N VAL A 93 -2.46 0.61 20.19
CA VAL A 93 -3.19 0.90 21.43
C VAL A 93 -3.08 -0.24 22.44
N LEU A 94 -3.22 -1.50 21.99
CA LEU A 94 -3.18 -2.68 22.86
C LEU A 94 -1.78 -2.95 23.42
N MET A 95 -0.73 -2.65 22.65
CA MET A 95 0.66 -2.69 23.11
C MET A 95 0.87 -1.77 24.32
N MET A 96 0.29 -0.56 24.32
CA MET A 96 0.40 0.38 25.45
C MET A 96 -0.42 -0.03 26.68
N LYS A 97 -1.46 -0.86 26.51
CA LYS A 97 -2.32 -1.34 27.60
C LYS A 97 -1.87 -2.67 28.21
N SER A 98 -0.96 -3.37 27.55
CA SER A 98 -0.54 -4.71 27.96
C SER A 98 0.41 -4.65 29.15
N THR A 99 0.24 -5.59 30.09
CA THR A 99 1.00 -5.63 31.36
C THR A 99 2.12 -6.67 31.34
N THR A 100 1.96 -7.76 30.58
CA THR A 100 2.98 -8.82 30.49
C THR A 100 3.87 -8.61 29.27
N TYR A 101 5.13 -9.06 29.38
CA TYR A 101 6.13 -8.92 28.31
C TYR A 101 5.70 -9.65 27.02
N ASP A 102 5.20 -10.88 27.14
CA ASP A 102 4.66 -11.67 26.03
C ASP A 102 3.60 -10.88 25.25
N ARG A 103 2.61 -10.32 25.95
CA ARG A 103 1.53 -9.56 25.29
C ARG A 103 2.03 -8.28 24.65
N ILE A 104 2.95 -7.56 25.30
CA ILE A 104 3.61 -6.38 24.70
C ILE A 104 4.33 -6.78 23.41
N MET A 105 5.08 -7.88 23.42
CA MET A 105 5.82 -8.35 22.24
C MET A 105 4.88 -8.83 21.13
N PHE A 106 3.82 -9.57 21.46
CA PHE A 106 2.79 -9.98 20.52
C PHE A 106 2.19 -8.79 19.77
N TRP A 107 1.71 -7.77 20.50
CA TRP A 107 1.13 -6.58 19.87
C TRP A 107 2.15 -5.78 19.09
N LYS A 108 3.40 -5.70 19.57
CA LYS A 108 4.50 -5.05 18.83
C LYS A 108 4.80 -5.76 17.50
N MET A 109 4.84 -7.09 17.51
CA MET A 109 5.11 -7.88 16.31
C MET A 109 3.93 -7.84 15.34
N LEU A 110 2.69 -7.83 15.85
CA LEU A 110 1.50 -7.59 15.02
C LEU A 110 1.52 -6.18 14.41
N HIS A 111 1.88 -5.17 15.18
CA HIS A 111 2.00 -3.79 14.71
C HIS A 111 3.04 -3.68 13.59
N PHE A 112 4.22 -4.26 13.77
CA PHE A 112 5.27 -4.28 12.74
C PHE A 112 4.88 -5.12 11.52
N GLY A 113 4.33 -6.31 11.71
CA GLY A 113 3.91 -7.17 10.61
C GLY A 113 2.82 -6.55 9.75
N ALA A 114 1.78 -5.98 10.38
CA ALA A 114 0.75 -5.25 9.66
C ALA A 114 1.31 -4.01 8.95
N SER A 115 2.24 -3.28 9.60
CA SER A 115 2.92 -2.13 8.99
C SER A 115 3.71 -2.51 7.74
N TYR A 116 4.55 -3.54 7.81
CA TYR A 116 5.30 -4.01 6.64
C TYR A 116 4.36 -4.55 5.56
N LEU A 117 3.36 -5.35 5.91
CA LEU A 117 2.38 -5.86 4.95
C LEU A 117 1.62 -4.72 4.24
N SER A 118 1.29 -3.65 4.98
CA SER A 118 0.59 -2.49 4.41
C SER A 118 1.40 -1.76 3.34
N ILE A 119 2.75 -1.79 3.36
CA ILE A 119 3.60 -1.22 2.29
C ILE A 119 3.26 -1.89 0.95
N ALA A 120 3.24 -3.21 0.91
CA ALA A 120 2.90 -3.96 -0.30
C ALA A 120 1.46 -3.66 -0.75
N LEU A 121 0.51 -3.67 0.19
CA LEU A 121 -0.90 -3.41 -0.11
C LEU A 121 -1.14 -1.99 -0.62
N ILE A 122 -0.46 -0.99 -0.06
CA ILE A 122 -0.50 0.41 -0.52
C ILE A 122 0.06 0.51 -1.94
N GLY A 123 1.22 -0.10 -2.20
CA GLY A 123 1.80 -0.13 -3.55
C GLY A 123 0.84 -0.75 -4.56
N MET A 124 0.29 -1.93 -4.27
CA MET A 124 -0.70 -2.56 -5.13
C MET A 124 -1.95 -1.69 -5.32
N HIS A 125 -2.44 -1.06 -4.25
CA HIS A 125 -3.61 -0.17 -4.31
C HIS A 125 -3.33 1.00 -5.27
N ILE A 126 -2.20 1.70 -5.08
CA ILE A 126 -1.76 2.78 -5.98
C ILE A 126 -1.64 2.27 -7.43
N GLY A 127 -1.03 1.11 -7.65
CA GLY A 127 -0.85 0.50 -8.97
C GLY A 127 -2.15 0.32 -9.75
N LEU A 128 -3.22 -0.12 -9.10
CA LEU A 128 -4.54 -0.27 -9.74
C LEU A 128 -5.18 1.07 -10.14
N TYR A 129 -4.78 2.16 -9.49
CA TYR A 129 -5.27 3.52 -9.76
C TYR A 129 -4.24 4.42 -10.47
N CYS A 130 -3.06 3.90 -10.86
CA CYS A 130 -2.00 4.67 -11.52
C CYS A 130 -2.46 5.45 -12.76
N ASN A 131 -3.37 4.89 -13.58
CA ASN A 131 -3.94 5.62 -14.74
C ASN A 131 -4.67 6.91 -14.33
N PHE A 132 -5.41 6.87 -13.23
CA PHE A 132 -6.10 8.05 -12.69
C PHE A 132 -5.08 9.06 -12.16
N ILE A 133 -4.08 8.59 -11.43
CA ILE A 133 -2.99 9.41 -10.87
C ILE A 133 -2.23 10.12 -12.00
N MET A 134 -1.76 9.39 -13.02
CA MET A 134 -1.06 9.96 -14.17
C MET A 134 -1.90 11.01 -14.90
N ASN A 135 -3.20 10.77 -15.07
CA ASN A 135 -4.11 11.73 -15.69
C ASN A 135 -4.32 12.98 -14.82
N MET A 136 -4.24 12.85 -13.49
CA MET A 136 -4.23 14.00 -12.58
C MET A 136 -2.93 14.79 -12.68
N PHE A 137 -1.77 14.14 -12.65
CA PHE A 137 -0.46 14.79 -12.80
C PHE A 137 -0.37 15.58 -14.11
N LYS A 138 -0.78 15.00 -15.23
CA LYS A 138 -0.81 15.70 -16.53
C LYS A 138 -1.66 16.97 -16.51
N LYS A 139 -2.76 16.97 -15.76
CA LYS A 139 -3.67 18.12 -15.64
C LYS A 139 -3.13 19.20 -14.70
N VAL A 140 -2.40 18.82 -13.65
CA VAL A 140 -1.83 19.75 -12.67
C VAL A 140 -0.57 20.44 -13.24
N PHE A 141 0.28 19.69 -13.93
CA PHE A 141 1.56 20.19 -14.47
C PHE A 141 1.47 20.63 -15.94
N GLU A 142 0.26 20.72 -16.50
CA GLU A 142 0.00 21.14 -17.89
C GLU A 142 0.91 20.50 -18.94
N ILE A 143 1.25 19.22 -18.75
CA ILE A 143 2.24 18.52 -19.58
C ILE A 143 1.67 18.36 -21.00
N LYS A 144 2.20 19.15 -21.95
CA LYS A 144 1.84 19.09 -23.38
C LYS A 144 2.39 17.84 -24.07
N LYS A 145 1.84 17.55 -25.25
CA LYS A 145 1.83 16.30 -26.05
C LYS A 145 3.06 15.38 -25.91
N ASN A 146 2.73 14.08 -25.83
CA ASN A 146 3.62 12.92 -25.75
C ASN A 146 4.54 12.81 -26.98
N ASN A 147 5.79 13.29 -26.88
CA ASN A 147 6.83 13.07 -27.88
C ASN A 147 7.61 11.77 -27.59
N SER A 148 8.30 11.22 -28.59
CA SER A 148 9.01 9.92 -28.47
C SER A 148 10.07 9.94 -27.36
N THR A 149 10.74 11.08 -27.18
CA THR A 149 11.77 11.30 -26.15
C THR A 149 11.19 11.25 -24.73
N SER A 150 9.99 11.82 -24.49
CA SER A 150 9.32 11.72 -23.18
C SER A 150 8.98 10.27 -22.82
N LYS A 151 8.54 9.45 -23.77
CA LYS A 151 8.27 8.03 -23.52
C LYS A 151 9.54 7.27 -23.11
N MET A 152 10.64 7.51 -23.83
CA MET A 152 11.92 6.87 -23.55
C MET A 152 12.42 7.27 -22.16
N LEU A 153 12.36 8.56 -21.81
CA LEU A 153 12.75 9.05 -20.49
C LEU A 153 11.93 8.40 -19.36
N VAL A 154 10.60 8.33 -19.51
CA VAL A 154 9.72 7.70 -18.52
C VAL A 154 10.05 6.22 -18.35
N ASN A 155 10.29 5.49 -19.43
CA ASN A 155 10.66 4.07 -19.36
C ASN A 155 11.99 3.86 -18.64
N ILE A 156 13.01 4.69 -18.92
CA ILE A 156 14.30 4.66 -18.22
C ILE A 156 14.09 4.93 -16.72
N SER A 157 13.30 5.95 -16.36
CA SER A 157 12.99 6.26 -14.95
C SER A 157 12.30 5.09 -14.25
N VAL A 158 11.35 4.42 -14.90
CA VAL A 158 10.68 3.23 -14.35
C VAL A 158 11.68 2.10 -14.07
N ILE A 159 12.60 1.83 -15.02
CA ILE A 159 13.63 0.80 -14.86
C ILE A 159 14.56 1.13 -13.68
N LEU A 160 15.03 2.38 -13.59
CA LEU A 160 15.90 2.82 -12.48
C LEU A 160 15.21 2.68 -11.12
N VAL A 161 13.93 3.09 -11.03
CA VAL A 161 13.13 2.95 -9.80
C VAL A 161 12.94 1.49 -9.42
N LEU A 162 12.74 0.59 -10.41
CA LEU A 162 12.64 -0.85 -10.15
C LEU A 162 13.96 -1.44 -9.66
N ILE A 163 15.08 -1.14 -10.31
CA ILE A 163 16.41 -1.64 -9.89
C ILE A 163 16.72 -1.16 -8.47
N PHE A 164 16.53 0.13 -8.20
CA PHE A 164 16.74 0.70 -6.87
C PHE A 164 15.79 0.11 -5.83
N GLY A 165 14.52 -0.10 -6.20
CA GLY A 165 13.53 -0.78 -5.37
C GLY A 165 13.95 -2.20 -5.01
N ILE A 166 14.41 -2.99 -5.98
CA ILE A 166 14.85 -4.38 -5.74
C ILE A 166 16.06 -4.39 -4.82
N TYR A 167 17.05 -3.53 -5.09
CA TYR A 167 18.24 -3.39 -4.23
C TYR A 167 17.87 -3.03 -2.78
N THR A 168 17.00 -2.03 -2.60
CA THR A 168 16.56 -1.60 -1.26
C THR A 168 15.72 -2.67 -0.56
N THR A 169 14.83 -3.37 -1.27
CA THR A 169 14.03 -4.50 -0.75
C THR A 169 14.92 -5.60 -0.19
N TYR A 170 15.99 -5.95 -0.92
CA TYR A 170 16.99 -6.92 -0.49
C TYR A 170 17.80 -6.40 0.70
N LYS A 171 18.36 -5.20 0.60
CA LYS A 171 19.21 -4.58 1.64
C LYS A 171 18.51 -4.48 3.00
N VAL A 172 17.21 -4.18 3.01
CA VAL A 172 16.45 -4.06 4.26
C VAL A 172 15.77 -5.35 4.68
N GLU A 173 16.01 -6.45 3.96
CA GLU A 173 15.42 -7.78 4.19
C GLU A 173 13.90 -7.71 4.35
N TYR A 174 13.25 -6.95 3.47
CA TYR A 174 11.84 -6.61 3.61
C TYR A 174 10.95 -7.85 3.78
N PHE A 175 11.14 -8.87 2.94
CA PHE A 175 10.37 -10.10 3.02
C PHE A 175 10.63 -10.87 4.31
N THR A 176 11.90 -10.97 4.75
CA THR A 176 12.27 -11.59 6.03
C THR A 176 11.60 -10.90 7.21
N LYS A 177 11.53 -9.56 7.19
CA LYS A 177 10.82 -8.78 8.24
C LYS A 177 9.32 -9.09 8.23
N VAL A 178 8.70 -9.12 7.05
CA VAL A 178 7.28 -9.48 6.91
C VAL A 178 7.02 -10.90 7.43
N THR A 179 7.79 -11.89 6.97
CA THR A 179 7.57 -13.28 7.36
C THR A 179 7.84 -13.50 8.84
N ASN A 180 8.95 -12.99 9.38
CA ASN A 180 9.31 -13.22 10.78
C ASN A 180 8.29 -12.59 11.74
N THR A 181 7.79 -11.39 11.42
CA THR A 181 6.76 -10.74 12.24
C THR A 181 5.43 -11.48 12.19
N LEU A 182 4.99 -11.91 11.01
CA LEU A 182 3.75 -12.67 10.86
C LEU A 182 3.83 -14.07 11.50
N THR A 183 4.94 -14.78 11.27
CA THR A 183 5.18 -16.10 11.88
C THR A 183 5.21 -15.99 13.40
N TYR A 184 5.88 -14.97 13.96
CA TYR A 184 5.87 -14.73 15.40
C TYR A 184 4.45 -14.55 15.93
N VAL A 185 3.65 -13.70 15.28
CA VAL A 185 2.25 -13.47 15.67
C VAL A 185 1.47 -14.78 15.67
N VAL A 186 1.56 -15.57 14.59
CA VAL A 186 0.83 -16.84 14.46
C VAL A 186 1.22 -17.82 15.58
N GLN A 187 2.51 -17.92 15.90
CA GLN A 187 3.02 -18.81 16.94
C GLN A 187 2.64 -18.39 18.36
N HIS A 188 2.41 -17.08 18.59
CA HIS A 188 2.14 -16.50 19.92
C HIS A 188 0.72 -15.94 20.03
N ILE A 189 -0.23 -16.44 19.22
CA ILE A 189 -1.67 -16.10 19.35
C ILE A 189 -2.15 -16.43 20.76
N THR A 190 -1.79 -17.61 21.25
CA THR A 190 -1.99 -18.02 22.64
C THR A 190 -0.89 -17.39 23.50
N PRO A 191 -1.25 -16.69 24.59
CA PRO A 191 -0.27 -16.14 25.51
C PRO A 191 0.68 -17.22 26.03
N GLN A 192 1.96 -16.88 26.15
CA GLN A 192 2.99 -17.73 26.72
C GLN A 192 3.71 -16.98 27.86
N ASP A 193 4.21 -17.72 28.85
CA ASP A 193 4.98 -17.14 29.94
C ASP A 193 6.43 -16.90 29.49
N ILE A 194 6.62 -15.82 28.71
CA ILE A 194 7.92 -15.39 28.21
C ILE A 194 8.42 -14.25 29.09
N GLU A 195 9.57 -14.44 29.74
CA GLU A 195 10.25 -13.38 30.47
C GLU A 195 11.04 -12.47 29.54
N LYS A 196 11.22 -11.22 29.97
CA LYS A 196 11.97 -10.23 29.21
C LYS A 196 13.45 -10.62 29.21
N PRO A 197 14.08 -10.82 28.04
CA PRO A 197 15.50 -11.13 27.98
C PRO A 197 16.33 -9.97 28.54
N GLU A 198 17.32 -10.28 29.37
CA GLU A 198 18.31 -9.33 29.87
C GLU A 198 19.28 -8.98 28.75
N GLY A 199 19.40 -7.70 28.41
CA GLY A 199 20.28 -7.28 27.32
C GLY A 199 20.27 -5.77 27.08
N ASN A 200 21.46 -5.24 26.80
CA ASN A 200 21.66 -3.83 26.52
C ASN A 200 21.21 -3.51 25.09
N GLY A 201 20.31 -2.54 24.95
CA GLY A 201 19.76 -2.13 23.66
C GLY A 201 20.87 -1.66 22.72
N TYR A 202 20.99 -2.33 21.57
CA TYR A 202 21.86 -1.87 20.48
C TYR A 202 21.55 -0.42 20.12
N LYS A 203 22.61 0.40 19.94
CA LYS A 203 22.50 1.75 19.38
C LYS A 203 21.86 1.64 18.00
N LYS A 204 20.60 2.03 17.92
CA LYS A 204 19.82 2.01 16.69
C LYS A 204 20.14 3.28 15.93
N GLU A 205 20.70 3.16 14.73
CA GLU A 205 20.81 4.29 13.81
C GLU A 205 19.44 4.96 13.66
N SER A 206 19.41 6.29 13.75
CA SER A 206 18.19 7.09 13.57
C SER A 206 18.11 7.56 12.12
N PRO A 207 17.43 6.81 11.22
CA PRO A 207 17.35 7.20 9.81
C PRO A 207 16.62 8.55 9.67
N THR A 208 17.09 9.37 8.74
CA THR A 208 16.44 10.62 8.36
C THR A 208 15.14 10.37 7.60
N PHE A 209 14.28 11.38 7.48
CA PHE A 209 13.05 11.29 6.70
C PHE A 209 13.34 10.89 5.25
N ILE A 210 14.38 11.46 4.63
CA ILE A 210 14.76 11.15 3.24
C ILE A 210 15.16 9.68 3.12
N ASN A 211 15.90 9.12 4.09
CA ASN A 211 16.28 7.71 4.07
C ASN A 211 15.05 6.80 4.18
N LEU A 212 14.07 7.15 5.02
CA LEU A 212 12.82 6.40 5.15
C LEU A 212 11.97 6.52 3.88
N ALA A 213 11.83 7.73 3.34
CA ALA A 213 11.05 8.00 2.14
C ALA A 213 11.64 7.28 0.92
N THR A 214 12.96 7.30 0.76
CA THR A 214 13.64 6.58 -0.32
C THR A 214 13.53 5.07 -0.14
N THR A 215 13.77 4.55 1.07
CA THR A 215 13.72 3.11 1.35
C THR A 215 12.33 2.53 1.18
N TYR A 216 11.31 3.09 1.83
CA TYR A 216 9.97 2.52 1.77
C TYR A 216 9.21 2.97 0.52
N GLY A 217 9.49 4.17 0.01
CA GLY A 217 8.91 4.65 -1.25
C GLY A 217 9.37 3.85 -2.47
N SER A 218 10.63 3.39 -2.51
CA SER A 218 11.11 2.51 -3.57
C SER A 218 10.44 1.13 -3.53
N ILE A 219 10.25 0.55 -2.33
CA ILE A 219 9.53 -0.72 -2.14
C ILE A 219 8.07 -0.58 -2.58
N ILE A 220 7.37 0.47 -2.14
CA ILE A 220 5.99 0.77 -2.59
C ILE A 220 5.95 0.88 -4.12
N SER A 221 6.95 1.52 -4.72
CA SER A 221 7.02 1.70 -6.18
C SER A 221 7.13 0.37 -6.93
N ILE A 222 7.86 -0.63 -6.41
CA ILE A 222 7.91 -1.97 -7.03
C ILE A 222 6.52 -2.58 -7.11
N PHE A 223 5.78 -2.58 -6.00
CA PHE A 223 4.43 -3.15 -5.94
C PHE A 223 3.46 -2.35 -6.82
N ALA A 224 3.58 -1.02 -6.85
CA ALA A 224 2.75 -0.16 -7.69
C ALA A 224 3.01 -0.37 -9.18
N ILE A 225 4.27 -0.37 -9.61
CA ILE A 225 4.68 -0.57 -11.00
C ILE A 225 4.28 -1.97 -11.45
N SER A 226 4.61 -3.01 -10.68
CA SER A 226 4.24 -4.39 -11.00
C SER A 226 2.74 -4.53 -11.17
N THR A 227 1.95 -4.03 -10.21
CA THR A 227 0.49 -4.11 -10.26
C THR A 227 -0.10 -3.34 -11.45
N TYR A 228 0.47 -2.18 -11.79
CA TYR A 228 0.04 -1.38 -12.93
C TYR A 228 0.26 -2.12 -14.26
N TYR A 229 1.45 -2.68 -14.48
CA TYR A 229 1.75 -3.41 -15.71
C TYR A 229 0.97 -4.73 -15.80
N SER A 230 0.76 -5.43 -14.68
CA SER A 230 -0.14 -6.59 -14.64
C SER A 230 -1.58 -6.22 -15.01
N ASP A 231 -2.11 -5.10 -14.52
CA ASP A 231 -3.46 -4.62 -14.88
C ASP A 231 -3.59 -4.31 -16.38
N ILE A 232 -2.54 -3.75 -16.99
CA ILE A 232 -2.50 -3.51 -18.45
C ILE A 232 -2.47 -4.83 -19.21
N ALA A 233 -1.56 -5.75 -18.87
CA ALA A 233 -1.43 -7.04 -19.54
C ALA A 233 -2.75 -7.84 -19.49
N ILE A 234 -3.43 -7.84 -18.34
CA ILE A 234 -4.73 -8.49 -18.18
C ILE A 234 -5.81 -7.85 -19.07
N LYS A 235 -5.79 -6.51 -19.23
CA LYS A 235 -6.73 -5.81 -20.13
C LYS A 235 -6.51 -6.19 -21.59
N GLU A 236 -5.25 -6.24 -22.02
CA GLU A 236 -4.87 -6.59 -23.39
C GLU A 236 -5.19 -8.05 -23.72
N TYR A 237 -4.89 -8.98 -22.80
CA TYR A 237 -5.23 -10.39 -22.92
C TYR A 237 -6.75 -10.62 -23.05
N ASN A 238 -7.56 -9.94 -22.23
CA ASN A 238 -9.02 -10.08 -22.32
C ASN A 238 -9.57 -9.48 -23.63
N LYS A 239 -8.99 -8.38 -24.12
CA LYS A 239 -9.38 -7.76 -25.40
C LYS A 239 -9.09 -8.70 -26.57
N SER A 240 -7.89 -9.29 -26.61
CA SER A 240 -7.49 -10.21 -27.69
C SER A 240 -8.31 -11.51 -27.71
N LYS A 241 -8.73 -11.99 -26.53
CA LYS A 241 -9.62 -13.16 -26.41
C LYS A 241 -11.03 -12.89 -26.94
N LEU A 242 -11.57 -11.70 -26.70
CA LEU A 242 -12.87 -11.28 -27.24
C LEU A 242 -12.81 -11.19 -28.77
N THR A 243 -11.82 -10.50 -29.32
CA THR A 243 -11.67 -10.38 -30.78
C THR A 243 -11.51 -11.73 -31.48
N LYS A 244 -10.78 -12.69 -30.87
CA LYS A 244 -10.68 -14.05 -31.42
C LYS A 244 -12.01 -14.80 -31.39
N LYS A 245 -12.82 -14.62 -30.35
CA LYS A 245 -14.14 -15.25 -30.23
C LYS A 245 -15.14 -14.69 -31.26
N ASP A 246 -15.12 -13.38 -31.46
CA ASP A 246 -15.99 -12.71 -32.43
C ASP A 246 -15.64 -13.13 -33.86
N ASN A 247 -14.34 -13.17 -34.20
CA ASN A 247 -13.88 -13.66 -35.50
C ASN A 247 -14.26 -15.13 -35.75
N LYS A 248 -14.20 -15.99 -34.73
CA LYS A 248 -14.59 -17.41 -34.87
C LYS A 248 -16.08 -17.56 -35.18
N LYS A 249 -16.95 -16.76 -34.56
CA LYS A 249 -18.39 -16.78 -34.84
C LYS A 249 -18.72 -16.36 -36.26
N ILE A 250 -18.07 -15.30 -36.76
CA ILE A 250 -18.27 -14.82 -38.14
C ILE A 250 -17.92 -15.91 -39.16
N VAL A 251 -16.90 -16.74 -38.88
CA VAL A 251 -16.50 -17.85 -39.76
C VAL A 251 -17.44 -19.06 -39.66
N GLU A 252 -18.09 -19.29 -38.51
CA GLU A 252 -19.07 -20.38 -38.33
C GLU A 252 -20.47 -20.03 -38.89
N GLU A 253 -20.77 -18.74 -39.09
CA GLU A 253 -22.05 -18.24 -39.63
C GLU A 253 -22.00 -17.90 -41.14
N ALA A 254 -20.84 -18.04 -41.78
CA ALA A 254 -20.61 -17.82 -43.22
C ALA A 254 -20.49 -19.14 -43.99
#